data_AF-A0A090WWM1-F1
#
_entry.id   AF-A0A090WWM1-F1
#
_cell.length_a   1.000
_cell.length_b   1.000
_cell.length_c   1.000
_cell.angle_alpha   90.00
_cell.angle_beta   90.00
_cell.angle_gamma   90.00
#
_symmetry.space_group_name_H-M   'P 1'
#
loop_
_entity.id
_entity.type
_entity.pdbx_description
1 polymer ?
#
loop_
_entity_poly.entity_id
_entity_poly.type
_entity_poly.pdbx_seq_one_letter_code
_entity_poly.pdbx_strand_id
1 'polypeptide(L)' 'MGNIAQDVGETINIDPKTGKIEGNKRAMKNWKRDYEKGWEPKL' A
#
# COMPACT_ATOMS: atom_id res chain seq x y z
N MET A 1 -2.21 15.76 -1.61
CA MET A 1 -1.59 14.92 -0.58
C MET A 1 -1.84 13.47 -0.98
N GLY A 2 -0.79 12.69 -1.22
CA GLY A 2 -0.92 11.35 -1.83
C GLY A 2 0.06 10.34 -1.26
N ASN A 3 0.58 10.61 -0.06
CA ASN A 3 1.54 9.75 0.61
C ASN A 3 0.90 9.17 1.87
N ILE A 4 0.65 7.85 1.85
CA ILE A 4 0.00 7.13 2.95
C ILE A 4 0.79 7.33 4.27
N ALA A 5 2.12 7.44 4.22
CA ALA A 5 2.95 7.68 5.40
C ALA A 5 2.69 9.04 6.04
N GLN A 6 2.38 10.07 5.24
CA GLN A 6 2.01 11.38 5.74
C GLN A 6 0.60 11.38 6.35
N ASP A 7 -0.33 10.62 5.77
CA ASP A 7 -1.70 10.50 6.29
C ASP A 7 -1.77 9.77 7.63
N VAL A 8 -0.95 8.73 7.83
CA VAL A 8 -0.93 7.99 9.10
C VAL A 8 -0.02 8.62 10.15
N GLY A 9 0.92 9.49 9.77
CA GLY A 9 1.87 10.13 10.69
C GLY A 9 2.86 9.16 11.34
N GLU A 10 3.06 7.99 10.75
CA GLU A 10 3.88 6.89 11.27
C GLU A 10 4.77 6.33 10.16
N THR A 11 5.89 5.71 10.53
CA THR A 11 6.75 4.97 9.59
C THR A 11 6.01 3.74 9.09
N ILE A 12 5.89 3.60 7.77
CA ILE A 12 5.31 2.44 7.12
C ILE A 12 6.42 1.46 6.76
N ASN A 13 6.32 0.23 7.26
CA ASN A 13 7.17 -0.87 6.82
C ASN A 13 6.47 -1.62 5.68
N ILE A 14 7.23 -1.99 4.66
CA ILE A 14 6.74 -2.71 3.49
C ILE A 14 7.45 -4.06 3.45
N ASP A 15 6.68 -5.13 3.26
CA ASP A 15 7.22 -6.47 3.01
C ASP A 15 7.87 -6.48 1.61
N PRO A 16 9.18 -6.72 1.49
CA PRO A 16 9.88 -6.70 0.21
C PRO A 16 9.47 -7.84 -0.73
N LYS A 17 8.84 -8.91 -0.22
CA LYS A 17 8.38 -10.05 -1.04
C LYS A 17 7.05 -9.76 -1.73
N THR A 18 6.13 -9.12 -1.01
CA THR A 18 4.76 -8.88 -1.51
C THR A 18 4.51 -7.42 -1.91
N GLY A 19 5.38 -6.51 -1.49
CA GLY A 19 5.21 -5.07 -1.64
C GLY A 19 4.06 -4.49 -0.82
N LYS A 20 3.50 -5.25 0.13
CA LYS A 20 2.37 -4.82 0.97
C LYS A 20 2.86 -4.19 2.27
N ILE A 21 2.03 -3.34 2.85
CA ILE A 21 2.30 -2.74 4.16
C ILE A 21 2.22 -3.82 5.26
N GLU A 22 3.25 -3.90 6.08
CA GLU A 22 3.34 -4.83 7.21
C GLU A 22 2.88 -4.16 8.51
N GLY A 23 2.01 -4.83 9.27
CA GLY A 23 1.64 -4.44 10.63
C GLY A 23 0.78 -3.16 10.80
N ASN A 24 0.63 -2.31 9.77
CA ASN A 24 -0.11 -1.05 9.89
C ASN A 24 -1.52 -1.10 9.26
N LYS A 25 -2.53 -1.37 10.10
CA LYS A 25 -3.95 -1.45 9.70
C LYS A 25 -4.52 -0.13 9.19
N ARG A 26 -4.06 1.01 9.73
CA ARG A 26 -4.53 2.35 9.30
C ARG A 26 -4.02 2.65 7.89
N ALA A 27 -2.75 2.36 7.62
CA ALA A 27 -2.15 2.55 6.32
C ALA A 27 -2.71 1.56 5.27
N MET A 28 -2.97 0.31 5.66
CA MET A 28 -3.64 -0.69 4.82
C MET A 28 -5.05 -0.25 4.36
N LYS A 29 -5.77 0.55 5.15
CA LYS A 29 -7.09 1.07 4.75
C LYS A 29 -7.01 1.99 3.51
N ASN A 30 -5.91 2.71 3.37
CA ASN A 30 -5.61 3.59 2.25
C ASN A 30 -4.85 2.86 1.13
N TRP A 31 -4.36 1.64 1.39
CA TRP A 31 -3.66 0.80 0.43
C TRP A 31 -4.64 0.08 -0.50
N LYS A 32 -5.16 0.81 -1.50
CA LYS A 32 -6.00 0.29 -2.57
C LYS A 32 -5.36 0.59 -3.91
N ARG A 33 -5.48 -0.36 -4.84
CA ARG A 33 -4.98 -0.21 -6.21
C ARG A 33 -6.13 -0.55 -7.14
N ASP A 34 -6.53 0.43 -7.95
CA ASP A 34 -7.37 0.19 -9.11
C ASP A 34 -6.44 0.10 -10.32
N TYR A 35 -6.40 -1.07 -10.93
CA TYR A 35 -5.61 -1.30 -12.14
C TYR A 35 -6.50 -1.11 -13.36
N GLU A 36 -5.97 -0.42 -14.36
CA GLU A 36 -6.57 -0.43 -15.69
C GLU A 36 -6.54 -1.84 -16.28
N LYS A 37 -7.48 -2.13 -17.19
CA LYS A 37 -7.63 -3.45 -17.78
C LYS A 37 -6.31 -3.89 -18.45
N GLY A 38 -5.75 -5.01 -18.00
CA GLY A 38 -4.48 -5.56 -18.49
C GLY A 38 -3.22 -5.09 -17.76
N TRP A 39 -3.34 -4.22 -16.75
CA TRP A 39 -2.24 -3.81 -15.86
C TRP A 39 -2.22 -4.59 -14.53
N GLU A 40 -3.10 -5.58 -14.39
CA GLU A 40 -3.17 -6.41 -13.21
C GLU A 40 -1.87 -7.25 -13.06
N PRO A 41 -1.33 -7.38 -11.84
CA PRO A 41 -0.15 -8.22 -11.62
C PRO A 41 -0.47 -9.66 -12.01
N LYS A 42 0.38 -10.26 -12.85
CA LYS A 42 0.32 -11.68 -13.18
C LYS A 42 0.89 -12.46 -12.00
N LEU A 43 0.07 -13.31 -11.39
CA LEU A 43 0.43 -14.14 -10.23
C LEU A 43 1.50 -15.18 -10.58
#